data_AF-A0A2A6FRL9-F1
#
_entry.id   AF-A0A2A6FRL9-F1
#
_cell.length_a   1.000
_cell.length_b   1.000
_cell.length_c   1.000
_cell.angle_alpha   90.00
_cell.angle_beta   90.00
_cell.angle_gamma   90.00
#
_symmetry.space_group_name_H-M   'P 1'
#
loop_
_entity.id
_entity.type
_entity.pdbx_description
1 polymer ?
#
loop_
_entity_poly.entity_id
_entity_poly.type
_entity_poly.pdbx_seq_one_letter_code
_entity_poly.pdbx_strand_id
1 'polypeptide(L)' 'MLFMQGARDYQVTVADDLARWKAGLDAQTGVEFRVYAEANHLFFPGSGPSTPEEYAVPGHVDPSIIAEIADWIAQQ' A
#
# COMPACT_ATOMS: atom_id res chain seq x y z
N MET A 1 12.09 -2.56 8.11
CA MET A 1 10.62 -2.37 8.28
C MET A 1 10.05 -1.94 6.94
N LEU A 2 8.98 -2.59 6.48
CA LEU A 2 8.35 -2.31 5.21
C LEU A 2 6.96 -1.70 5.42
N PHE A 3 6.72 -0.55 4.80
CA PHE A 3 5.42 0.09 4.67
C PHE A 3 4.95 -0.02 3.22
N MET A 4 3.71 -0.45 3.02
CA MET A 4 3.09 -0.64 1.71
C MET A 4 1.72 0.04 1.74
N GLN A 5 1.36 0.78 0.69
CA GLN A 5 0.10 1.52 0.64
C GLN A 5 -0.48 1.54 -0.77
N GLY A 6 -1.78 1.31 -0.91
CA GLY A 6 -2.50 1.57 -2.15
C GLY A 6 -2.72 3.06 -2.35
N ALA A 7 -2.36 3.60 -3.53
CA ALA A 7 -2.46 5.02 -3.82
C ALA A 7 -3.92 5.51 -3.98
N ARG A 8 -4.84 4.59 -4.30
CA ARG A 8 -6.27 4.89 -4.44
C ARG A 8 -7.03 4.70 -3.13
N ASP A 9 -6.36 4.45 -2.01
CA ASP A 9 -7.00 4.35 -0.70
C ASP A 9 -7.59 5.70 -0.28
N TYR A 10 -8.92 5.74 -0.16
CA TYR A 10 -9.65 6.94 0.25
C TYR A 10 -9.88 7.01 1.77
N GLN A 11 -9.62 5.93 2.51
CA GLN A 11 -9.80 5.86 3.96
C GLN A 11 -8.53 6.27 4.70
N VAL A 12 -7.38 5.84 4.17
CA VAL A 12 -6.05 6.13 4.70
C VAL A 12 -5.19 6.62 3.54
N THR A 13 -4.93 7.92 3.49
CA THR A 13 -4.40 8.55 2.28
C THR A 13 -2.88 8.60 2.29
N VAL A 14 -2.28 8.55 1.09
CA VAL A 14 -0.82 8.77 0.95
C VAL A 14 -0.42 10.17 1.41
N ALA A 15 -1.26 11.17 1.12
CA ALA A 15 -0.98 12.58 1.38
C ALA A 15 -1.05 12.93 2.88
N ASP A 16 -1.99 12.32 3.62
CA ASP A 16 -2.24 12.68 5.02
C ASP A 16 -1.62 11.69 5.99
N ASP A 17 -1.72 10.38 5.74
CA ASP A 17 -1.37 9.34 6.71
C ASP A 17 0.02 8.77 6.45
N LEU A 18 0.30 8.29 5.23
CA LEU A 18 1.63 7.75 4.91
C LEU A 18 2.72 8.83 5.01
N ALA A 19 2.40 10.07 4.65
CA ALA A 19 3.31 11.20 4.81
C ALA A 19 3.75 11.41 6.27
N ARG A 20 2.85 11.21 7.23
CA ARG A 20 3.17 11.31 8.67
C ARG A 20 4.08 10.19 9.13
N TRP A 21 3.87 8.96 8.64
CA TRP A 21 4.78 7.85 8.92
C TRP A 21 6.18 8.10 8.36
N LYS A 22 6.28 8.61 7.12
CA LYS A 22 7.56 8.99 6.52
C LYS A 22 8.28 10.06 7.35
N ALA A 23 7.56 11.09 7.79
CA ALA A 23 8.14 12.15 8.61
C ALA A 23 8.58 11.66 9.99
N GLY A 24 7.77 10.81 10.65
CA GLY A 24 8.08 10.30 11.99
C GLY A 24 9.19 9.24 12.04
N LEU A 25 9.53 8.65 10.90
CA LEU A 25 10.54 7.60 10.78
C LEU A 25 11.78 8.04 9.98
N ASP A 26 11.95 9.34 9.72
CA ASP A 26 13.02 9.87 8.87
C ASP A 26 14.44 9.54 9.37
N ALA A 27 14.63 9.46 10.69
CA ALA A 27 15.88 9.13 11.34
C ALA A 27 16.14 7.61 11.45
N GLN A 28 15.17 6.76 11.09
CA GLN A 28 15.30 5.32 11.22
C GLN A 28 15.91 4.69 9.97
N THR A 29 16.95 3.88 10.15
CA THR A 29 17.56 3.12 9.06
C THR A 29 16.78 1.84 8.78
N GLY A 30 16.80 1.38 7.52
CA GLY A 30 16.16 0.12 7.14
C GLY A 30 14.63 0.20 7.10
N VAL A 31 14.07 1.40 6.91
CA VAL A 31 12.64 1.59 6.64
C VAL A 31 12.44 1.79 5.15
N GLU A 32 11.55 1.00 4.56
CA GLU A 32 11.18 1.06 3.15
C GLU A 32 9.71 1.43 3.00
N PHE A 33 9.40 2.26 2.01
CA PHE A 33 8.04 2.69 1.69
C PHE A 33 7.72 2.36 0.22
N ARG A 34 6.66 1.59 -0.02
CA ARG A 34 6.15 1.23 -1.35
C ARG A 34 4.73 1.76 -1.53
N VAL A 35 4.44 2.34 -2.69
CA VAL A 35 3.12 2.87 -3.02
C VAL A 35 2.68 2.31 -4.36
N TYR A 36 1.50 1.70 -4.40
CA TYR A 36 0.95 1.02 -5.58
C TYR A 36 -0.14 1.87 -6.22
N ALA A 37 0.14 2.40 -7.41
CA ALA A 37 -0.70 3.41 -8.07
C ALA A 37 -2.14 2.94 -8.32
N GLU A 38 -2.33 1.67 -8.64
CA GLU A 38 -3.64 1.10 -9.03
C GLU A 38 -4.36 0.42 -7.86
N ALA A 39 -3.72 0.31 -6.69
CA ALA A 39 -4.27 -0.40 -5.56
C ALA A 39 -5.19 0.48 -4.70
N ASN A 40 -6.34 -0.07 -4.30
CA ASN A 40 -7.21 0.51 -3.28
C ASN A 40 -6.78 0.10 -1.85
N HIS A 41 -7.63 0.38 -0.85
CA HIS A 41 -7.37 0.05 0.56
C HIS A 41 -7.08 -1.44 0.82
N LEU A 42 -7.71 -2.33 0.04
CA LEU A 42 -7.57 -3.78 0.18
C LEU A 42 -6.44 -4.35 -0.69
N PHE A 43 -5.64 -3.48 -1.32
CA PHE A 43 -4.68 -3.83 -2.36
C PHE A 43 -5.29 -4.52 -3.59
N PHE A 44 -6.57 -4.28 -3.87
CA PHE A 44 -7.16 -4.71 -5.13
C PHE A 44 -6.81 -3.71 -6.23
N PRO A 45 -6.42 -4.18 -7.43
CA PRO A 45 -6.12 -3.31 -8.55
C PRO A 45 -7.42 -2.69 -9.09
N GLY A 46 -7.33 -1.46 -9.56
CA GLY A 46 -8.42 -0.76 -10.22
C GLY A 46 -7.98 0.59 -10.78
N SER A 47 -8.95 1.36 -11.29
CA SER A 47 -8.71 2.64 -11.95
C SER A 47 -9.68 3.70 -11.47
N GLY A 48 -9.30 4.97 -11.60
CA GLY A 48 -10.09 6.09 -11.08
C GLY A 48 -10.18 6.12 -9.54
N PRO A 49 -11.05 6.96 -8.96
CA PRO A 49 -11.25 6.99 -7.51
C PRO A 49 -11.76 5.65 -6.99
N SER A 50 -11.19 5.12 -5.90
CA SER A 50 -11.77 3.94 -5.24
C SER A 50 -13.06 4.30 -4.52
N THR A 51 -14.00 3.36 -4.49
CA THR A 51 -15.28 3.54 -3.78
C THR A 51 -15.59 2.33 -2.89
N PRO A 52 -16.47 2.48 -1.87
CA PRO A 52 -16.88 1.37 -1.02
C PRO A 52 -17.48 0.19 -1.81
N GLU A 53 -18.14 0.45 -2.94
CA GLU A 53 -18.78 -0.58 -3.77
C GLU A 53 -17.75 -1.54 -4.39
N GLU A 54 -16.51 -1.10 -4.61
CA GLU A 54 -15.43 -1.99 -5.10
C GLU A 54 -15.19 -3.17 -4.15
N TYR A 55 -15.45 -3.02 -2.85
CA TYR A 55 -15.22 -4.07 -1.86
C TYR A 55 -16.28 -5.17 -1.90
N ALA A 56 -17.44 -4.87 -2.48
CA ALA A 56 -18.50 -5.85 -2.69
C ALA A 56 -18.20 -6.79 -3.86
N VAL A 57 -17.24 -6.44 -4.71
CA VAL A 57 -16.77 -7.27 -5.80
C VAL A 57 -15.66 -8.20 -5.26
N PRO A 58 -15.83 -9.53 -5.37
CA PRO A 58 -14.77 -10.46 -4.98
C PRO A 58 -13.48 -10.17 -5.76
N GLY A 59 -12.39 -10.00 -5.04
CA GLY A 59 -11.06 -9.71 -5.58
C GLY A 59 -9.99 -10.32 -4.71
N HIS A 60 -8.75 -10.24 -5.19
CA HIS A 60 -7.58 -10.67 -4.43
C HIS A 60 -6.58 -9.51 -4.40
N VAL A 61 -5.73 -9.51 -3.38
CA VAL A 61 -4.53 -8.69 -3.36
C VAL A 61 -3.75 -8.94 -4.65
N ASP A 62 -3.22 -7.88 -5.26
CA ASP A 62 -2.37 -8.01 -6.44
C ASP A 62 -1.21 -9.00 -6.16
N PRO A 63 -1.06 -10.09 -6.95
CA PRO A 63 0.01 -11.07 -6.73
C PRO A 63 1.42 -10.48 -6.71
N SER A 64 1.67 -9.36 -7.42
CA SER A 64 2.95 -8.66 -7.40
C SER A 64 3.29 -8.09 -6.02
N ILE A 65 2.29 -7.62 -5.29
CA ILE A 65 2.44 -7.12 -3.91
C ILE A 65 2.79 -8.26 -2.96
N ILE A 66 2.15 -9.43 -3.13
CA ILE A 66 2.45 -10.63 -2.35
C ILE A 66 3.89 -11.09 -2.61
N ALA A 67 4.31 -11.11 -3.88
CA ALA A 67 5.67 -11.47 -4.26
C ALA A 67 6.70 -10.51 -3.65
N GLU A 68 6.44 -9.20 -3.68
CA GLU A 68 7.35 -8.21 -3.09
C GLU A 68 7.48 -8.35 -1.57
N ILE A 69 6.39 -8.69 -0.86
CA ILE A 69 6.45 -9.03 0.57
C ILE A 69 7.34 -10.26 0.79
N ALA A 70 7.14 -11.32 0.00
CA ALA A 70 7.92 -12.55 0.13
C ALA A 70 9.41 -12.31 -0.12
N ASP A 71 9.73 -11.57 -1.18
CA ASP A 71 11.10 -11.21 -1.54
C ASP A 71 11.75 -10.32 -0.48
N TRP A 72 10.99 -9.37 0.10
CA TRP A 72 11.48 -8.55 1.20
C TRP A 72 11.80 -9.39 2.44
N ILE A 73 10.92 -10.33 2.81
CA ILE A 73 11.14 -11.25 3.94
C ILE A 73 12.38 -12.11 3.70
N ALA A 74 12.58 -12.62 2.48
CA ALA A 74 13.73 -13.46 2.15
C ALA A 74 15.08 -12.73 2.22
N GLN A 75 15.06 -11.39 2.19
CA GLN A 75 16.24 -10.53 2.27
C GLN A 75 16.52 -9.99 3.69
N GLN A 76 15.71 -10.36 4.69
CA GLN A 76 15.92 -9.93 6.08
C GLN A 76 17.07 -10.67 6.79
#